data_AF-A0A9D8WAJ7-F1
#
_entry.id   AF-A0A9D8WAJ7-F1
#
_cell.length_a   1.000
_cell.length_b   1.000
_cell.length_c   1.000
_cell.angle_alpha   90.00
_cell.angle_beta   90.00
_cell.angle_gamma   90.00
#
_symmetry.space_group_name_H-M   'P 1'
#
loop_
_entity.id
_entity.type
_entity.pdbx_description
1 polymer ?
#
loop_
_entity_poly.entity_id
_entity_poly.type
_entity_poly.pdbx_seq_one_letter_code
_entity_poly.pdbx_strand_id
1 'polypeptide(L)'
;MATLTQDALGRMKALSSAHAILLAGLLVALAILFAETLRPTPVYLPNPQGGIWVRTAESFFLCRAALDEPAPCIDMATGTATSYDRLEPLR
;
A
#
# COMPACT_ATOMS: atom_id res chain seq x y z
N MET A 1 -49.54 22.92 2.85
CA MET A 1 -48.17 22.65 3.35
C MET A 1 -47.67 21.29 2.84
N ALA A 2 -47.33 21.20 1.55
CA ALA A 2 -46.84 19.95 0.93
C ALA A 2 -45.62 20.17 0.00
N THR A 3 -45.13 21.41 -0.09
CA THR A 3 -44.10 21.83 -1.05
C THR A 3 -42.67 21.71 -0.51
N LEU A 4 -42.47 21.73 0.81
CA LEU A 4 -41.12 21.65 1.43
C LEU A 4 -40.48 20.25 1.35
N THR A 5 -41.26 19.18 1.25
CA THR A 5 -40.75 17.80 1.22
C THR A 5 -40.40 17.32 -0.19
N GLN A 6 -41.10 17.81 -1.22
CA GLN A 6 -40.80 17.46 -2.62
C GLN A 6 -39.52 18.12 -3.12
N ASP A 7 -39.20 19.34 -2.71
CA ASP A 7 -37.93 20.00 -3.06
C ASP A 7 -36.71 19.32 -2.43
N ALA A 8 -36.84 18.85 -1.19
CA ALA A 8 -35.78 18.09 -0.52
C ALA A 8 -35.55 16.73 -1.19
N LEU A 9 -36.62 15.98 -1.53
CA LEU A 9 -36.50 14.72 -2.29
C LEU A 9 -36.01 14.92 -3.72
N GLY A 10 -36.38 16.02 -4.38
CA GLY A 10 -35.92 16.39 -5.71
C GLY A 10 -34.42 16.70 -5.74
N ARG A 11 -33.91 17.41 -4.72
CA ARG A 11 -32.47 17.68 -4.54
C ARG A 11 -31.68 16.42 -4.22
N MET A 12 -32.24 15.46 -3.47
CA MET A 12 -31.61 14.16 -3.22
C MET A 12 -31.54 13.28 -4.49
N LYS A 13 -32.57 13.34 -5.37
CA LYS A 13 -32.54 12.69 -6.70
C LYS A 13 -31.60 13.38 -7.69
N ALA A 14 -31.25 14.64 -7.44
CA ALA A 14 -30.33 15.44 -8.26
C ALA A 14 -28.86 15.31 -7.85
N LEU A 15 -28.51 14.47 -6.88
CA LEU A 15 -27.19 13.83 -6.92
C LEU A 15 -27.20 12.89 -8.13
N SER A 16 -26.92 13.47 -9.30
CA SER A 16 -26.76 12.74 -10.55
C SER A 16 -25.85 11.54 -10.28
N SER A 17 -26.18 10.39 -10.85
CA SER A 17 -25.37 9.17 -10.78
C SER A 17 -23.88 9.44 -11.07
N ALA A 18 -23.58 10.43 -11.91
CA ALA A 18 -22.21 10.90 -12.15
C ALA A 18 -21.52 11.44 -10.88
N HIS A 19 -22.21 12.22 -10.05
CA HIS A 19 -21.68 12.71 -8.77
C HIS A 19 -21.50 11.58 -7.76
N ALA A 20 -22.43 10.62 -7.71
CA ALA A 20 -22.30 9.45 -6.85
C ALA A 20 -21.10 8.57 -7.24
N ILE A 21 -20.86 8.38 -8.54
CA ILE A 21 -19.70 7.64 -9.07
C ILE A 21 -18.39 8.36 -8.72
N LEU A 22 -18.34 9.69 -8.89
CA LEU A 22 -17.16 10.48 -8.56
C LEU A 22 -16.83 10.40 -7.05
N LEU A 23 -17.84 10.52 -6.19
CA LEU A 23 -17.66 10.38 -4.74
C LEU A 23 -17.21 8.97 -4.36
N ALA A 24 -17.80 7.93 -4.96
CA ALA A 24 -17.38 6.55 -4.72
C ALA A 24 -15.93 6.30 -5.17
N GLY A 25 -15.55 6.78 -6.34
CA GLY A 25 -14.17 6.69 -6.85
C GLY A 25 -13.17 7.40 -5.93
N LEU A 26 -13.52 8.60 -5.45
CA LEU A 26 -12.70 9.33 -4.50
C LEU A 26 -12.52 8.56 -3.18
N LEU A 27 -13.60 7.98 -2.65
CA LEU A 27 -13.56 7.18 -1.42
C LEU A 27 -12.69 5.93 -1.59
N VAL A 28 -12.79 5.24 -2.73
CA VAL A 28 -11.93 4.07 -3.02
C VAL A 28 -10.47 4.48 -3.11
N ALA A 29 -10.16 5.57 -3.83
CA ALA A 29 -8.80 6.07 -3.93
C ALA A 29 -8.22 6.43 -2.55
N LEU A 30 -9.01 7.10 -1.71
CA LEU A 30 -8.62 7.40 -0.33
C LEU A 30 -8.39 6.11 0.47
N ALA A 31 -9.29 5.13 0.38
CA ALA A 31 -9.14 3.86 1.08
C ALA A 31 -7.85 3.12 0.68
N ILE A 32 -7.47 3.13 -0.60
CA ILE A 32 -6.22 2.51 -1.08
C ILE A 32 -5.01 3.24 -0.50
N LEU A 33 -5.00 4.58 -0.53
CA LEU A 33 -3.92 5.37 0.04
C LEU A 33 -3.78 5.14 1.55
N PHE A 34 -4.90 5.11 2.28
CA PHE A 34 -4.90 4.80 3.71
C PHE A 34 -4.42 3.38 4.01
N ALA A 35 -4.84 2.38 3.24
CA ALA A 35 -4.39 1.01 3.41
C ALA A 35 -2.86 0.89 3.26
N GLU A 36 -2.27 1.63 2.33
CA GLU A 36 -0.82 1.66 2.14
C GLU A 36 -0.10 2.29 3.34
N THR A 37 -0.65 3.36 3.93
CA THR A 37 -0.05 4.00 5.13
C THR A 37 -0.09 3.12 6.38
N LEU A 38 -0.97 2.11 6.42
CA LEU A 38 -1.07 1.18 7.55
C LEU A 38 -0.15 -0.04 7.40
N ARG A 39 0.52 -0.22 6.26
CA ARG A 39 1.46 -1.34 6.09
C ARG A 39 2.64 -1.17 7.05
N PRO A 40 2.95 -2.19 7.87
CA PRO A 40 4.13 -2.17 8.72
C PRO A 40 5.39 -1.99 7.86
N THR A 41 6.22 -1.03 8.23
CA THR A 41 7.50 -0.79 7.54
C THR A 41 8.35 -2.06 7.57
N PRO A 42 8.97 -2.46 6.44
CA PRO A 42 9.92 -3.56 6.43
C PRO A 42 11.04 -3.34 7.44
N VAL A 43 11.38 -4.37 8.21
CA VAL A 43 12.49 -4.34 9.17
C VAL A 43 13.71 -4.99 8.52
N TYR A 44 14.80 -4.25 8.47
CA TYR A 44 16.09 -4.68 7.92
C TYR A 44 17.02 -5.10 9.05
N LEU A 45 17.55 -6.32 8.97
CA LEU A 45 18.43 -6.90 9.98
C LEU A 45 19.69 -7.45 9.31
N PRO A 46 20.90 -7.21 9.83
CA PRO A 46 22.10 -7.80 9.28
C PRO A 46 22.07 -9.34 9.42
N ASN A 47 22.49 -10.06 8.39
CA ASN A 47 22.67 -11.51 8.46
C ASN A 47 24.12 -11.85 8.88
N PRO A 48 24.34 -12.59 9.99
CA PRO A 48 25.67 -13.00 10.41
C PRO A 48 26.44 -13.83 9.37
N GLN A 49 25.74 -14.52 8.47
CA GLN A 49 26.35 -15.30 7.38
C GLN A 49 26.66 -14.44 6.13
N GLY A 50 26.36 -13.14 6.16
CA GLY A 50 26.46 -12.22 5.04
C GLY A 50 25.10 -11.88 4.43
N GLY A 51 24.97 -10.65 3.93
CA GLY A 51 23.71 -10.12 3.40
C GLY A 51 22.79 -9.52 4.47
N ILE A 52 21.52 -9.37 4.12
CA ILE A 52 20.52 -8.65 4.94
C ILE A 52 19.23 -9.46 4.95
N TRP A 53 18.67 -9.63 6.15
CA TRP A 53 17.33 -10.15 6.36
C TRP A 53 16.32 -9.02 6.27
N VAL A 54 15.24 -9.24 5.51
CA VAL A 54 14.12 -8.30 5.41
C VAL A 54 12.86 -8.98 5.93
N ARG A 55 12.26 -8.42 6.97
CA ARG A 55 10.99 -8.90 7.52
C ARG A 55 9.88 -7.93 7.16
N THR A 56 8.85 -8.41 6.47
CA THR A 56 7.59 -7.68 6.28
C THR A 56 6.51 -8.22 7.22
N ALA A 57 5.28 -7.72 7.10
CA ALA A 57 4.16 -8.29 7.84
C ALA A 57 3.78 -9.70 7.34
N GLU A 58 4.09 -9.99 6.08
CA GLU A 58 3.65 -11.18 5.36
C GLU A 58 4.74 -12.23 5.20
N SER A 59 6.01 -11.83 5.08
CA SER A 59 7.09 -12.77 4.76
C SER A 59 8.46 -12.34 5.30
N PHE A 60 9.43 -13.22 5.10
CA PHE A 60 10.81 -13.08 5.51
C PHE A 60 11.74 -13.39 4.33
N PHE A 61 12.61 -12.45 4.00
CA PHE A 61 13.45 -12.52 2.81
C PHE A 61 14.94 -12.50 3.17
N LEU A 62 15.74 -13.29 2.47
CA LEU A 62 17.20 -13.16 2.46
C LEU A 62 17.64 -12.36 1.24
N CYS A 63 18.28 -11.22 1.48
CA CYS A 63 18.78 -10.35 0.44
C CYS A 63 20.31 -10.33 0.40
N ARG A 64 20.87 -10.33 -0.82
CA ARG A 64 22.29 -10.00 -1.00
C ARG A 64 22.44 -8.49 -0.97
N ALA A 65 23.40 -8.00 -0.18
CA ALA A 65 23.73 -6.58 -0.17
C ALA A 65 24.16 -6.13 -1.57
N ALA A 66 23.51 -5.08 -2.07
CA ALA A 66 23.84 -4.41 -3.32
C ALA A 66 23.87 -2.91 -3.05
N LEU A 67 24.91 -2.23 -3.54
CA LEU A 67 25.13 -0.81 -3.27
C LEU A 67 24.46 0.08 -4.33
N ASP A 68 24.53 -0.35 -5.59
CA ASP A 68 24.14 0.50 -6.73
C ASP A 68 22.88 0.04 -7.45
N GLU A 69 22.32 -1.11 -7.07
CA GLU A 69 21.16 -1.74 -7.71
C GLU A 69 20.18 -2.29 -6.64
N PRO A 70 18.91 -2.57 -7.01
CA PRO A 70 17.98 -3.26 -6.13
C PRO A 70 18.59 -4.58 -5.61
N ALA A 71 18.51 -4.79 -4.30
CA ALA A 71 19.07 -5.97 -3.66
C ALA A 71 18.30 -7.22 -4.11
N PRO A 72 18.94 -8.22 -4.72
CA PRO A 72 18.28 -9.46 -5.08
C PRO A 72 17.98 -10.27 -3.81
N CYS A 73 16.75 -10.75 -3.69
CA CYS A 73 16.22 -11.37 -2.50
C CYS A 73 15.51 -12.68 -2.82
N ILE A 74 15.46 -13.58 -1.83
CA ILE A 74 14.72 -14.84 -1.89
C ILE A 74 13.74 -14.87 -0.73
N ASP A 75 12.48 -15.12 -1.02
CA ASP A 75 11.46 -15.43 -0.02
C ASP A 75 11.79 -16.77 0.64
N MET A 76 11.95 -16.78 1.97
CA MET A 76 12.40 -17.96 2.70
C MET A 76 11.29 -19.01 2.88
N ALA A 77 10.02 -18.65 2.68
CA ALA A 77 8.90 -19.57 2.77
C ALA A 77 8.63 -20.27 1.42
N THR A 78 8.79 -19.55 0.30
CA THR A 78 8.42 -20.05 -1.04
C THR A 78 9.62 -20.33 -1.94
N GLY A 79 10.81 -19.80 -1.62
CA GLY A 79 11.98 -19.84 -2.48
C GLY A 79 11.90 -18.90 -3.70
N THR A 80 10.86 -18.06 -3.78
CA THR A 80 10.65 -17.15 -4.92
C THR A 80 11.68 -16.03 -4.91
N ALA A 81 12.26 -15.76 -6.08
CA ALA A 81 13.16 -14.63 -6.26
C ALA A 81 12.38 -13.31 -6.40
N THR A 82 12.89 -12.26 -5.76
CA THR A 82 12.36 -10.90 -5.83
C THR A 82 13.51 -9.89 -5.66
N SER A 83 13.20 -8.60 -5.61
CA SER A 83 14.17 -7.55 -5.31
C SER A 83 13.57 -6.53 -4.35
N TYR A 84 14.37 -6.04 -3.42
CA TYR A 84 14.05 -4.86 -2.61
C TYR A 84 14.86 -3.67 -3.09
N ASP A 85 14.29 -2.47 -2.94
CA ASP A 85 14.95 -1.22 -3.31
C ASP A 85 16.32 -1.07 -2.62
N ARG A 86 17.13 -0.16 -3.18
CA ARG A 86 18.47 0.14 -2.68
C ARG A 86 18.44 0.34 -1.17
N LEU A 87 19.24 -0.46 -0.47
CA LEU A 87 19.45 -0.33 0.96
C LEU A 87 20.44 0.82 1.16
N GLU A 88 19.93 1.99 1.57
CA GLU A 88 20.81 3.10 1.92
C GLU A 88 21.68 2.71 3.13
N PRO A 89 23.01 2.93 3.06
CA PRO A 89 23.86 2.73 4.23
C PRO A 89 23.39 3.66 5.34
N LEU A 90 23.07 3.10 6.51
CA LEU A 90 22.89 3.89 7.73
C LEU A 90 24.22 4.61 8.02
N ARG A 91 24.22 5.93 7.92
CA ARG A 91 25.36 6.79 8.30
C ARG A 91 25.42 6.96 9.81
#